data_AF-A0A3D4I3Q3-F1
#
_entry.id   AF-A0A3D4I3Q3-F1
#
_cell.length_a   1.000
_cell.length_b   1.000
_cell.length_c   1.000
_cell.angle_alpha   90.00
_cell.angle_beta   90.00
_cell.angle_gamma   90.00
#
_symmetry.space_group_name_H-M   'P 1'
#
loop_
_entity.id
_entity.type
_entity.pdbx_description
1 polymer ?
#
loop_
_entity_poly.entity_id
_entity_poly.type
_entity_poly.pdbx_seq_one_letter_code
_entity_poly.pdbx_strand_id
1 'polypeptide(L)'
;MTKTKRMVTILVSSALILAAGCGKGSASSQSESSQGDSSVNPEQSSAAVISGGSSESASAASSESAGSAVSAEAESSSAQSSAIPTAQKDVLSSIKKSLNTGVPVILPESVSVQSGKYLTASVSSGKTGYGVKFYQTDKPAGINSESAASGTLIVEVTGTDMVSAEKANQSILDSGYIKEEESACTIDLGSNIKAAGEAGLGHQRIIWNEGRWCICVDSPTDTTMAGQQYPDGKVLAISTAAYLDRYMLPAPQKIGIISMSTWKSSGSASAEWQNGKNVYSIGSSDPMTVLETAVSMNQ
;
A
#
# COMPACT_ATOMS: atom_id res chain seq x y z
N MET A 1 62.05 27.23 0.01
CA MET A 1 61.56 25.84 0.10
C MET A 1 60.84 25.49 -1.19
N THR A 2 61.02 24.27 -1.71
CA THR A 2 60.55 23.82 -3.04
C THR A 2 59.11 23.30 -3.00
N LYS A 3 58.37 23.48 -4.11
CA LYS A 3 57.02 22.90 -4.29
C LYS A 3 57.14 21.48 -4.83
N THR A 4 56.55 20.50 -4.15
CA THR A 4 56.41 19.12 -4.65
C THR A 4 54.95 18.85 -5.01
N LYS A 5 54.65 18.78 -6.32
CA LYS A 5 53.31 18.52 -6.86
C LYS A 5 53.15 17.02 -7.09
N ARG A 6 52.47 16.30 -6.19
CA ARG A 6 52.15 14.88 -6.39
C ARG A 6 50.91 14.75 -7.30
N MET A 7 51.11 14.20 -8.50
CA MET A 7 50.02 13.58 -9.27
C MET A 7 49.61 12.27 -8.59
N VAL A 8 48.31 11.96 -8.63
CA VAL A 8 47.78 10.63 -8.32
C VAL A 8 47.02 10.17 -9.56
N THR A 9 47.50 9.11 -10.20
CA THR A 9 46.86 8.51 -11.37
C THR A 9 45.77 7.56 -10.90
N ILE A 10 44.52 7.81 -11.27
CA ILE A 10 43.42 6.89 -11.00
C ILE A 10 43.36 5.85 -12.13
N LEU A 11 43.55 4.59 -11.78
CA LEU A 11 43.32 3.45 -12.67
C LEU A 11 41.82 3.16 -12.75
N VAL A 12 41.26 3.23 -13.96
CA VAL A 12 39.87 2.85 -14.24
C VAL A 12 39.83 1.35 -14.58
N SER A 13 39.41 0.53 -13.62
CA SER A 13 39.20 -0.90 -13.81
C SER A 13 37.74 -1.19 -14.17
N SER A 14 37.45 -1.28 -15.47
CA SER A 14 36.11 -1.65 -15.97
C SER A 14 35.82 -3.13 -15.72
N ALA A 15 34.97 -3.44 -14.74
CA ALA A 15 34.44 -4.78 -14.53
C ALA A 15 33.15 -4.99 -15.33
N LEU A 16 33.20 -5.82 -16.37
CA LEU A 16 32.00 -6.33 -17.03
C LEU A 16 31.31 -7.34 -16.10
N ILE A 17 30.08 -7.03 -15.67
CA ILE A 17 29.22 -8.00 -14.98
C ILE A 17 28.21 -8.54 -16.00
N LEU A 18 28.30 -9.83 -16.30
CA LEU A 18 27.37 -10.51 -17.19
C LEU A 18 26.06 -10.79 -16.44
N ALA A 19 24.94 -10.27 -16.95
CA ALA A 19 23.62 -10.57 -16.39
C ALA A 19 23.18 -11.99 -16.79
N ALA A 20 23.01 -12.87 -15.80
CA ALA A 20 22.43 -14.19 -16.00
C ALA A 20 20.89 -14.10 -15.98
N GLY A 21 20.27 -14.11 -17.16
CA GLY A 21 18.81 -14.19 -17.28
C GLY A 21 18.25 -15.58 -16.94
N CYS A 22 16.97 -15.65 -16.55
CA CYS A 22 16.31 -16.92 -16.21
C CYS A 22 16.25 -17.88 -17.40
N GLY A 23 17.08 -18.92 -17.39
CA GLY A 23 17.00 -20.02 -18.34
C GLY A 23 15.73 -20.86 -18.14
N LYS A 24 14.86 -20.91 -19.15
CA LYS A 24 13.69 -21.80 -19.16
C LYS A 24 14.16 -23.25 -19.33
N GLY A 25 13.84 -24.11 -18.37
CA GLY A 25 14.36 -25.47 -18.31
C GLY A 25 13.84 -26.39 -19.42
N SER A 26 14.76 -26.97 -20.18
CA SER A 26 14.59 -28.21 -20.94
C SER A 26 15.79 -29.11 -20.64
N ALA A 27 15.55 -30.30 -20.11
CA ALA A 27 16.61 -31.26 -19.81
C ALA A 27 17.07 -31.97 -21.09
N SER A 28 18.38 -31.92 -21.39
CA SER A 28 18.99 -32.66 -22.49
C SER A 28 19.97 -33.71 -21.95
N SER A 29 19.55 -34.96 -21.92
CA SER A 29 20.43 -36.12 -21.72
C SER A 29 20.74 -36.77 -23.06
N GLN A 30 21.99 -36.70 -23.51
CA GLN A 30 22.44 -37.41 -24.71
C GLN A 30 22.60 -38.90 -24.46
N SER A 31 22.13 -39.72 -25.41
CA SER A 31 22.71 -41.04 -25.70
C SER A 31 22.58 -41.31 -27.20
N GLU A 32 23.68 -41.71 -27.83
CA GLU A 32 23.70 -42.05 -29.26
C GLU A 32 23.39 -43.54 -29.47
N SER A 33 22.68 -43.87 -30.55
CA SER A 33 23.21 -44.73 -31.64
C SER A 33 22.11 -45.31 -32.55
N SER A 34 22.55 -45.84 -33.71
CA SER A 34 21.88 -46.91 -34.47
C SER A 34 20.70 -46.55 -35.40
N GLN A 35 21.06 -46.06 -36.60
CA GLN A 35 20.64 -46.54 -37.93
C GLN A 35 19.18 -47.01 -38.19
N GLY A 36 18.54 -46.43 -39.21
CA GLY A 36 17.38 -47.00 -39.92
C GLY A 36 16.91 -46.11 -41.07
N ASP A 37 16.90 -46.60 -42.31
CA ASP A 37 16.54 -45.84 -43.52
C ASP A 37 15.16 -46.24 -44.08
N SER A 38 14.41 -45.26 -44.63
CA SER A 38 13.64 -45.35 -45.89
C SER A 38 12.73 -44.13 -46.08
N SER A 39 12.60 -43.67 -47.34
CA SER A 39 11.64 -42.63 -47.75
C SER A 39 10.31 -43.22 -48.26
N VAL A 40 9.18 -42.52 -48.09
CA VAL A 40 8.21 -42.15 -49.16
C VAL A 40 7.10 -41.19 -48.65
N ASN A 41 6.32 -40.63 -49.58
CA ASN A 41 5.30 -39.57 -49.49
C ASN A 41 4.24 -39.88 -50.60
N PRO A 42 3.02 -39.29 -50.72
CA PRO A 42 2.05 -38.66 -49.80
C PRO A 42 0.60 -39.28 -49.88
N GLU A 43 -0.40 -38.51 -49.42
CA GLU A 43 -1.80 -38.37 -49.96
C GLU A 43 -2.98 -39.30 -49.58
N GLN A 44 -3.92 -38.72 -48.82
CA GLN A 44 -5.33 -38.38 -49.19
C GLN A 44 -6.48 -39.44 -49.23
N SER A 45 -7.51 -39.18 -48.39
CA SER A 45 -8.98 -39.15 -48.70
C SER A 45 -9.96 -40.12 -48.00
N SER A 46 -11.16 -39.58 -47.69
CA SER A 46 -12.50 -40.21 -47.48
C SER A 46 -12.70 -41.13 -46.24
N ALA A 47 -13.67 -40.96 -45.33
CA ALA A 47 -15.13 -40.69 -45.39
C ALA A 47 -16.00 -41.96 -45.68
N ALA A 48 -17.19 -42.21 -45.09
CA ALA A 48 -18.01 -41.53 -44.06
C ALA A 48 -18.40 -42.55 -42.92
N VAL A 49 -19.44 -42.52 -42.07
CA VAL A 49 -20.81 -41.92 -41.90
C VAL A 49 -21.06 -41.65 -40.39
N ILE A 50 -21.80 -40.64 -39.89
CA ILE A 50 -23.24 -40.24 -39.96
C ILE A 50 -24.22 -41.11 -39.13
N SER A 51 -24.71 -40.56 -38.00
CA SER A 51 -26.13 -40.50 -37.51
C SER A 51 -26.17 -40.07 -36.02
N GLY A 52 -27.06 -39.19 -35.51
CA GLY A 52 -28.06 -38.30 -36.14
C GLY A 52 -29.05 -37.67 -35.13
N GLY A 53 -29.54 -36.43 -35.39
CA GLY A 53 -30.62 -35.71 -34.64
C GLY A 53 -30.16 -34.96 -33.37
N SER A 54 -30.52 -33.70 -33.05
CA SER A 54 -31.68 -32.81 -33.33
C SER A 54 -32.98 -33.23 -32.60
N SER A 55 -33.80 -32.34 -32.03
CA SER A 55 -33.98 -30.88 -32.24
C SER A 55 -34.30 -30.08 -30.94
N GLU A 56 -34.62 -28.79 -31.09
CA GLU A 56 -34.83 -27.78 -30.04
C GLU A 56 -36.30 -27.63 -29.54
N SER A 57 -36.45 -26.81 -28.48
CA SER A 57 -37.46 -25.73 -28.30
C SER A 57 -38.82 -25.92 -27.59
N ALA A 58 -39.11 -24.88 -26.79
CA ALA A 58 -40.42 -24.24 -26.48
C ALA A 58 -41.46 -24.87 -25.52
N SER A 59 -41.42 -24.39 -24.27
CA SER A 59 -42.51 -23.73 -23.50
C SER A 59 -44.00 -24.05 -23.76
N ALA A 60 -44.76 -24.37 -22.69
CA ALA A 60 -45.70 -23.42 -22.02
C ALA A 60 -46.61 -24.03 -20.92
N ALA A 61 -46.68 -23.36 -19.75
CA ALA A 61 -47.81 -23.26 -18.78
C ALA A 61 -48.43 -24.56 -18.16
N SER A 62 -49.18 -24.57 -17.05
CA SER A 62 -49.75 -23.55 -16.14
C SER A 62 -49.86 -24.09 -14.69
N SER A 63 -49.94 -23.20 -13.67
CA SER A 63 -50.79 -23.25 -12.44
C SER A 63 -50.89 -24.53 -11.55
N GLU A 64 -51.02 -24.53 -10.22
CA GLU A 64 -51.67 -23.58 -9.28
C GLU A 64 -50.89 -23.37 -7.95
N SER A 65 -51.53 -22.85 -6.89
CA SER A 65 -50.92 -22.10 -5.78
C SER A 65 -51.26 -22.62 -4.36
N ALA A 66 -50.23 -22.69 -3.51
CA ALA A 66 -50.27 -22.45 -2.06
C ALA A 66 -48.82 -22.25 -1.55
N GLY A 67 -48.51 -21.41 -0.56
CA GLY A 67 -49.37 -20.52 0.22
C GLY A 67 -48.89 -20.36 1.67
N SER A 68 -47.85 -19.56 1.92
CA SER A 68 -47.43 -19.12 3.27
C SER A 68 -46.52 -17.90 3.19
N ALA A 69 -46.51 -17.08 4.25
CA ALA A 69 -45.85 -15.78 4.26
C ALA A 69 -44.47 -15.82 4.95
N VAL A 70 -43.56 -14.95 4.49
CA VAL A 70 -42.55 -14.32 5.33
C VAL A 70 -42.47 -12.85 4.93
N SER A 71 -42.35 -11.96 5.92
CA SER A 71 -42.19 -10.53 5.66
C SER A 71 -40.83 -10.25 5.02
N ALA A 72 -40.81 -9.47 3.93
CA ALA A 72 -39.58 -8.87 3.45
C ALA A 72 -39.21 -7.69 4.36
N GLU A 73 -38.55 -7.97 5.49
CA GLU A 73 -37.83 -6.93 6.21
C GLU A 73 -36.69 -6.42 5.33
N ALA A 74 -36.58 -5.09 5.23
CA ALA A 74 -35.51 -4.46 4.49
C ALA A 74 -34.22 -4.53 5.34
N GLU A 75 -33.34 -5.46 4.98
CA GLU A 75 -31.94 -5.50 5.43
C GLU A 75 -31.22 -4.22 4.99
N SER A 76 -31.44 -3.15 5.76
CA SER A 76 -30.79 -1.86 5.62
C SER A 76 -29.32 -2.06 5.97
N SER A 77 -28.46 -2.04 4.95
CA SER A 77 -27.03 -2.29 5.04
C SER A 77 -26.38 -1.40 6.11
N SER A 78 -26.18 -1.96 7.29
CA SER A 78 -25.65 -1.24 8.44
C SER A 78 -24.15 -1.04 8.27
N ALA A 79 -23.78 0.15 7.79
CA ALA A 79 -22.40 0.61 7.85
C ALA A 79 -21.93 0.51 9.32
N GLN A 80 -20.94 -0.36 9.56
CA GLN A 80 -20.51 -0.75 10.91
C GLN A 80 -19.73 0.39 11.57
N SER A 81 -20.45 1.42 12.02
CA SER A 81 -19.91 2.57 12.72
C SER A 81 -19.40 2.16 14.10
N SER A 82 -18.12 1.80 14.15
CA SER A 82 -17.37 1.57 15.38
C SER A 82 -17.33 2.86 16.21
N ALA A 83 -18.31 3.02 17.10
CA ALA A 83 -18.49 4.23 17.88
C ALA A 83 -17.23 4.55 18.69
N ILE A 84 -16.60 5.68 18.37
CA ILE A 84 -15.33 6.12 18.96
C ILE A 84 -15.52 6.30 20.47
N PRO A 85 -14.73 5.61 21.33
CA PRO A 85 -14.86 5.74 22.77
C PRO A 85 -14.70 7.20 23.21
N THR A 86 -15.59 7.69 24.08
CA THR A 86 -15.61 9.10 24.53
C THR A 86 -14.25 9.59 25.00
N ALA A 87 -13.48 8.74 25.70
CA ALA A 87 -12.13 9.04 26.15
C ALA A 87 -11.14 9.37 25.01
N GLN A 88 -11.24 8.73 23.83
CA GLN A 88 -10.43 9.13 22.67
C GLN A 88 -10.84 10.51 22.15
N LYS A 89 -12.16 10.78 22.09
CA LYS A 89 -12.70 12.08 21.67
C LYS A 89 -12.21 13.21 22.58
N ASP A 90 -12.14 12.97 23.89
CA ASP A 90 -11.64 13.94 24.88
C ASP A 90 -10.12 14.17 24.76
N VAL A 91 -9.34 13.12 24.49
CA VAL A 91 -7.89 13.24 24.21
C VAL A 91 -7.64 14.03 22.93
N LEU A 92 -8.31 13.69 21.82
CA LEU A 92 -8.21 14.42 20.55
C LEU A 92 -8.66 15.89 20.69
N SER A 93 -9.74 16.14 21.44
CA SER A 93 -10.22 17.49 21.74
C SER A 93 -9.24 18.29 22.62
N SER A 94 -8.46 17.61 23.45
CA SER A 94 -7.42 18.24 24.28
C SER A 94 -6.18 18.57 23.43
N ILE A 95 -5.75 17.65 22.55
CA ILE A 95 -4.67 17.87 21.59
C ILE A 95 -4.96 19.08 20.70
N LYS A 96 -6.16 19.18 20.10
CA LYS A 96 -6.56 20.34 19.28
C LYS A 96 -6.51 21.68 20.05
N LYS A 97 -6.69 21.67 21.37
CA LYS A 97 -6.58 22.87 22.23
C LYS A 97 -5.14 23.20 22.65
N SER A 98 -4.24 22.23 22.68
CA SER A 98 -2.82 22.43 23.01
C SER A 98 -1.95 22.85 21.82
N LEU A 99 -2.49 22.79 20.61
CA LEU A 99 -1.80 23.19 19.38
C LEU A 99 -1.91 24.71 19.13
N ASN A 100 -0.76 25.39 19.11
CA ASN A 100 -0.66 26.83 18.83
C ASN A 100 0.17 27.05 17.55
N THR A 101 -0.50 27.10 16.41
CA THR A 101 0.12 27.13 15.09
C THR A 101 -0.71 27.97 14.10
N GLY A 102 -0.07 28.44 13.02
CA GLY A 102 -0.75 29.07 11.88
C GLY A 102 -1.24 28.09 10.81
N VAL A 103 -0.86 26.81 10.90
CA VAL A 103 -1.31 25.74 10.00
C VAL A 103 -2.71 25.27 10.42
N PRO A 104 -3.65 25.02 9.49
CA PRO A 104 -4.93 24.39 9.81
C PRO A 104 -4.73 23.02 10.49
N VAL A 105 -5.32 22.80 11.66
CA VAL A 105 -5.10 21.59 12.46
C VAL A 105 -6.01 20.45 11.99
N ILE A 106 -5.49 19.64 11.07
CA ILE A 106 -6.06 18.36 10.64
C ILE A 106 -5.51 17.25 11.56
N LEU A 107 -6.40 16.42 12.11
CA LEU A 107 -6.09 15.26 12.95
C LEU A 107 -7.08 14.14 12.64
N PRO A 108 -6.72 12.87 12.92
CA PRO A 108 -7.63 11.75 12.76
C PRO A 108 -8.84 11.86 13.72
N GLU A 109 -9.99 11.33 13.32
CA GLU A 109 -11.17 11.20 14.19
C GLU A 109 -10.99 10.11 15.25
N SER A 110 -10.21 9.07 14.93
CA SER A 110 -9.92 7.92 15.77
C SER A 110 -8.49 7.43 15.55
N VAL A 111 -7.88 6.85 16.58
CA VAL A 111 -6.57 6.20 16.49
C VAL A 111 -6.71 4.77 17.01
N SER A 112 -6.23 3.80 16.24
CA SER A 112 -6.27 2.38 16.61
C SER A 112 -5.41 2.12 17.84
N VAL A 113 -6.02 1.61 18.90
CA VAL A 113 -5.40 1.35 20.22
C VAL A 113 -5.75 -0.07 20.65
N GLN A 114 -4.77 -0.81 21.17
CA GLN A 114 -4.99 -2.19 21.59
C GLN A 114 -5.99 -2.28 22.75
N SER A 115 -6.79 -3.35 22.77
CA SER A 115 -7.80 -3.58 23.81
C SER A 115 -7.19 -3.54 25.21
N GLY A 116 -7.82 -2.78 26.12
CA GLY A 116 -7.33 -2.57 27.48
C GLY A 116 -6.20 -1.54 27.63
N LYS A 117 -5.74 -0.90 26.55
CA LYS A 117 -4.80 0.25 26.60
C LYS A 117 -5.54 1.59 26.52
N TYR A 118 -4.83 2.66 26.85
CA TYR A 118 -5.33 4.04 26.85
C TYR A 118 -4.59 4.89 25.80
N LEU A 119 -5.33 5.73 25.08
CA LEU A 119 -4.76 6.71 24.16
C LEU A 119 -4.19 7.90 24.93
N THR A 120 -3.00 8.37 24.53
CA THR A 120 -2.43 9.65 24.96
C THR A 120 -1.54 10.21 23.85
N ALA A 121 -0.94 11.39 24.06
CA ALA A 121 -0.08 12.03 23.06
C ALA A 121 1.02 12.92 23.65
N SER A 122 2.09 13.12 22.88
CA SER A 122 2.95 14.31 23.00
C SER A 122 2.74 15.23 21.80
N VAL A 123 2.83 16.54 22.03
CA VAL A 123 2.37 17.59 21.13
C VAL A 123 3.43 18.69 21.03
N SER A 124 3.88 18.99 19.81
CA SER A 124 4.74 20.13 19.49
C SER A 124 4.02 21.06 18.52
N SER A 125 4.21 22.38 18.66
CA SER A 125 3.67 23.36 17.71
C SER A 125 4.47 24.66 17.68
N GLY A 126 4.39 25.34 16.54
CA GLY A 126 4.93 26.66 16.31
C GLY A 126 4.24 27.32 15.11
N LYS A 127 4.64 28.54 14.77
CA LYS A 127 3.95 29.37 13.76
C LYS A 127 3.76 28.67 12.41
N THR A 128 4.76 27.90 11.96
CA THR A 128 4.82 27.25 10.64
C THR A 128 4.55 25.74 10.69
N GLY A 129 4.07 25.18 11.80
CA GLY A 129 3.67 23.77 11.83
C GLY A 129 3.43 23.17 13.20
N TYR A 130 3.10 21.88 13.20
CA TYR A 130 2.85 21.07 14.38
C TYR A 130 3.22 19.60 14.18
N GLY A 131 3.43 18.90 15.29
CA GLY A 131 3.53 17.45 15.36
C GLY A 131 2.76 16.90 16.57
N VAL A 132 2.09 15.78 16.37
CA VAL A 132 1.39 15.02 17.41
C VAL A 132 1.84 13.57 17.31
N LYS A 133 2.50 13.08 18.36
CA LYS A 133 2.86 11.67 18.50
C LYS A 133 1.82 11.01 19.40
N PHE A 134 1.05 10.08 18.86
CA PHE A 134 0.05 9.31 19.60
C PHE A 134 0.68 8.07 20.21
N TYR A 135 0.40 7.82 21.48
CA TYR A 135 0.94 6.68 22.23
C TYR A 135 -0.19 5.87 22.86
N GLN A 136 0.05 4.56 23.03
CA GLN A 136 -0.75 3.72 23.92
C GLN A 136 -0.01 3.46 25.25
N THR A 137 -0.75 3.47 26.35
CA THR A 137 -0.25 3.21 27.71
C THR A 137 -1.14 2.20 28.46
N ASP A 138 -0.58 1.48 29.44
CA ASP A 138 -1.31 0.51 30.29
C ASP A 138 -2.26 1.16 31.30
N LYS A 139 -2.13 2.47 31.51
CA LYS A 139 -2.90 3.29 32.44
C LYS A 139 -3.22 4.64 31.79
N PRO A 140 -4.29 5.34 32.20
CA PRO A 140 -4.56 6.69 31.72
C PRO A 140 -3.36 7.62 31.96
N ALA A 141 -2.95 8.37 30.94
CA ALA A 141 -1.83 9.31 31.00
C ALA A 141 -2.24 10.62 30.33
N GLY A 142 -1.98 11.76 30.99
CA GLY A 142 -2.26 13.08 30.42
C GLY A 142 -1.36 13.39 29.22
N ILE A 143 -1.87 14.17 28.26
CA ILE A 143 -1.05 14.63 27.12
C ILE A 143 0.16 15.43 27.62
N ASN A 144 1.29 15.32 26.90
CA ASN A 144 2.58 15.92 27.26
C ASN A 144 3.18 15.47 28.61
N SER A 145 2.65 14.41 29.25
CA SER A 145 3.24 13.86 30.47
C SER A 145 4.43 12.92 30.21
N GLU A 146 5.31 12.75 31.19
CA GLU A 146 6.38 11.75 31.18
C GLU A 146 5.83 10.32 30.98
N SER A 147 4.63 10.05 31.52
CA SER A 147 3.92 8.78 31.33
C SER A 147 3.45 8.57 29.89
N ALA A 148 3.10 9.63 29.17
CA ALA A 148 2.79 9.57 27.74
C ALA A 148 4.05 9.32 26.90
N ALA A 149 5.15 10.02 27.20
CA ALA A 149 6.44 9.82 26.54
C ALA A 149 7.05 8.42 26.78
N SER A 150 6.60 7.73 27.84
CA SER A 150 6.96 6.35 28.18
C SER A 150 6.05 5.28 27.52
N GLY A 151 5.02 5.68 26.77
CA GLY A 151 4.11 4.77 26.08
C GLY A 151 4.69 4.19 24.79
N THR A 152 4.00 3.21 24.20
CA THR A 152 4.34 2.72 22.85
C THR A 152 3.82 3.71 21.82
N LEU A 153 4.70 4.25 20.97
CA LEU A 153 4.31 5.11 19.84
C LEU A 153 3.43 4.30 18.87
N ILE A 154 2.28 4.84 18.51
CA ILE A 154 1.34 4.28 17.53
C ILE A 154 1.59 4.94 16.17
N VAL A 155 1.47 6.26 16.13
CA VAL A 155 1.52 7.06 14.90
C VAL A 155 1.93 8.49 15.21
N GLU A 156 2.70 9.10 14.33
CA GLU A 156 3.00 10.54 14.32
C GLU A 156 2.19 11.22 13.21
N VAL A 157 1.58 12.36 13.52
CA VAL A 157 0.83 13.19 12.58
C VAL A 157 1.38 14.61 12.63
N THR A 158 1.71 15.19 11.48
CA THR A 158 2.28 16.53 11.37
C THR A 158 1.54 17.37 10.33
N GLY A 159 1.65 18.69 10.47
CA GLY A 159 1.23 19.66 9.46
C GLY A 159 2.23 20.81 9.40
N THR A 160 2.68 21.17 8.20
CA THR A 160 3.77 22.15 7.97
C THR A 160 3.37 23.18 6.91
N ASP A 161 3.64 24.45 7.19
CA ASP A 161 3.44 25.57 6.27
C ASP A 161 4.63 25.71 5.31
N MET A 162 4.40 25.53 4.01
CA MET A 162 5.41 25.72 2.97
C MET A 162 5.33 27.11 2.35
N VAL A 163 6.40 27.55 1.70
CA VAL A 163 6.48 28.89 1.08
C VAL A 163 5.40 29.11 0.01
N SER A 164 4.99 28.06 -0.71
CA SER A 164 3.91 28.09 -1.69
C SER A 164 3.31 26.69 -1.94
N ALA A 165 2.19 26.62 -2.66
CA ALA A 165 1.55 25.36 -3.05
C ALA A 165 2.42 24.53 -4.01
N GLU A 166 3.25 25.18 -4.83
CA GLU A 166 4.20 24.52 -5.72
C GLU A 166 5.36 23.91 -4.93
N LYS A 167 5.76 24.52 -3.81
CA LYS A 167 6.78 23.97 -2.91
C LYS A 167 6.26 22.86 -2.00
N ALA A 168 5.00 22.92 -1.56
CA ALA A 168 4.31 21.79 -0.94
C ALA A 168 4.23 20.59 -1.90
N ASN A 169 3.89 20.85 -3.17
CA ASN A 169 3.77 19.78 -4.16
C ASN A 169 5.13 19.17 -4.48
N GLN A 170 6.16 20.01 -4.65
CA GLN A 170 7.51 19.53 -4.90
C GLN A 170 8.05 18.67 -3.76
N SER A 171 7.84 19.05 -2.48
CA SER A 171 8.29 18.21 -1.36
C SER A 171 7.63 16.82 -1.37
N ILE A 172 6.35 16.71 -1.70
CA ILE A 172 5.65 15.41 -1.77
C ILE A 172 6.17 14.57 -2.95
N LEU A 173 6.57 15.20 -4.06
CA LEU A 173 7.24 14.50 -5.15
C LEU A 173 8.65 14.02 -4.73
N ASP A 174 9.41 14.89 -4.07
CA ASP A 174 10.77 14.62 -3.60
C ASP A 174 10.82 13.55 -2.48
N SER A 175 9.74 13.42 -1.67
CA SER A 175 9.57 12.37 -0.65
C SER A 175 9.45 10.95 -1.21
N GLY A 176 9.41 10.78 -2.54
CA GLY A 176 9.44 9.46 -3.20
C GLY A 176 8.22 9.14 -4.05
N TYR A 177 7.62 10.12 -4.73
CA TYR A 177 6.61 9.83 -5.74
C TYR A 177 7.21 8.99 -6.87
N ILE A 178 6.65 7.80 -7.09
CA ILE A 178 6.95 6.96 -8.24
C ILE A 178 5.79 7.13 -9.22
N LYS A 179 6.09 7.71 -10.39
CA LYS A 179 5.11 7.79 -11.47
C LYS A 179 4.76 6.38 -11.94
N GLU A 180 3.47 6.05 -11.98
CA GLU A 180 2.99 4.85 -12.65
C GLU A 180 3.28 4.97 -14.16
N GLU A 181 4.11 4.06 -14.66
CA GLU A 181 4.41 3.90 -16.08
C GLU A 181 3.93 2.51 -16.55
N GLU A 182 3.89 2.27 -17.86
CA GLU A 182 3.46 0.97 -18.42
C GLU A 182 4.46 -0.15 -18.08
N SER A 183 4.31 -0.74 -16.90
CA SER A 183 5.13 -1.88 -16.48
C SER A 183 4.81 -3.13 -17.30
N ALA A 184 5.84 -3.88 -17.69
CA ALA A 184 5.68 -5.19 -18.32
C ALA A 184 5.22 -6.30 -17.34
N CYS A 185 5.07 -5.98 -16.04
CA CYS A 185 4.73 -6.91 -14.97
C CYS A 185 3.55 -6.37 -14.15
N THR A 186 2.33 -6.51 -14.66
CA THR A 186 1.12 -6.09 -13.94
C THR A 186 0.73 -7.10 -12.86
N ILE A 187 0.50 -6.62 -11.64
CA ILE A 187 0.01 -7.42 -10.51
C ILE A 187 -1.47 -7.11 -10.28
N ASP A 188 -2.32 -8.14 -10.28
CA ASP A 188 -3.73 -8.02 -9.87
C ASP A 188 -3.82 -7.89 -8.34
N LEU A 189 -4.53 -6.87 -7.86
CA LEU A 189 -4.79 -6.61 -6.44
C LEU A 189 -6.22 -6.94 -6.00
N GLY A 190 -7.11 -7.36 -6.91
CA GLY A 190 -8.55 -7.49 -6.67
C GLY A 190 -9.34 -6.23 -7.06
N SER A 191 -10.67 -6.32 -7.02
CA SER A 191 -11.62 -5.24 -7.38
C SER A 191 -11.36 -4.53 -8.73
N ASN A 192 -10.70 -5.23 -9.68
CA ASN A 192 -10.20 -4.75 -10.98
C ASN A 192 -9.00 -3.78 -10.92
N ILE A 193 -8.40 -3.58 -9.74
CA ILE A 193 -7.19 -2.78 -9.52
C ILE A 193 -5.98 -3.58 -10.02
N LYS A 194 -5.18 -2.96 -10.89
CA LYS A 194 -3.89 -3.48 -11.35
C LYS A 194 -2.79 -2.56 -10.87
N ALA A 195 -1.72 -3.13 -10.35
CA ALA A 195 -0.52 -2.43 -9.94
C ALA A 195 0.64 -2.71 -10.90
N ALA A 196 1.52 -1.73 -11.05
CA ALA A 196 2.84 -1.91 -11.61
C ALA A 196 3.73 -2.70 -10.64
N GLY A 197 4.31 -3.80 -11.11
CA GLY A 197 5.29 -4.60 -10.38
C GLY A 197 6.71 -4.34 -10.89
N GLU A 198 7.62 -3.99 -9.99
CA GLU A 198 9.04 -3.85 -10.29
C GLU A 198 9.86 -4.74 -9.36
N ALA A 199 10.93 -5.36 -9.86
CA ALA A 199 11.85 -6.16 -9.05
C ALA A 199 13.29 -6.05 -9.56
N GLY A 200 14.25 -5.97 -8.64
CA GLY A 200 15.68 -5.84 -8.93
C GLY A 200 16.48 -5.60 -7.64
N LEU A 201 17.81 -5.62 -7.69
CA LEU A 201 18.71 -5.21 -6.59
C LEU A 201 18.43 -5.78 -5.16
N GLY A 202 17.62 -6.84 -5.03
CA GLY A 202 17.21 -7.44 -3.75
C GLY A 202 15.83 -7.01 -3.21
N HIS A 203 15.08 -6.17 -3.93
CA HIS A 203 13.72 -5.76 -3.55
C HIS A 203 12.69 -5.84 -4.69
N GLN A 204 11.42 -5.84 -4.29
CA GLN A 204 10.25 -5.76 -5.14
C GLN A 204 9.38 -4.59 -4.68
N ARG A 205 8.97 -3.74 -5.64
CA ARG A 205 7.98 -2.68 -5.45
C ARG A 205 6.67 -3.03 -6.13
N ILE A 206 5.57 -2.67 -5.51
CA ILE A 206 4.20 -2.77 -6.05
C ILE A 206 3.57 -1.39 -5.96
N ILE A 207 3.28 -0.77 -7.10
CA ILE A 207 2.89 0.64 -7.22
C ILE A 207 1.55 0.75 -7.96
N TRP A 208 0.60 1.52 -7.44
CA TRP A 208 -0.67 1.82 -8.13
C TRP A 208 -1.22 3.18 -7.69
N ASN A 209 -2.23 3.70 -8.40
CA ASN A 209 -2.91 4.94 -8.05
C ASN A 209 -4.35 4.72 -7.55
N GLU A 210 -4.70 5.40 -6.47
CA GLU A 210 -6.06 5.51 -5.91
C GLU A 210 -6.54 6.97 -6.04
N GLY A 211 -7.15 7.28 -7.19
CA GLY A 211 -7.66 8.62 -7.51
C GLY A 211 -6.58 9.69 -7.71
N ARG A 212 -6.03 10.22 -6.61
CA ARG A 212 -4.88 11.16 -6.59
C ARG A 212 -3.81 10.77 -5.56
N TRP A 213 -3.91 9.58 -5.00
CA TRP A 213 -2.87 8.96 -4.18
C TRP A 213 -2.05 8.00 -5.03
N CYS A 214 -0.72 8.10 -4.97
CA CYS A 214 0.19 7.07 -5.42
C CYS A 214 0.54 6.19 -4.22
N ILE A 215 0.29 4.88 -4.32
CA ILE A 215 0.58 3.92 -3.25
C ILE A 215 1.72 3.01 -3.70
N CYS A 216 2.74 2.84 -2.85
CA CYS A 216 3.88 1.98 -3.10
C CYS A 216 4.15 1.06 -1.89
N VAL A 217 4.13 -0.25 -2.12
CA VAL A 217 4.68 -1.24 -1.18
C VAL A 217 6.07 -1.67 -1.65
N ASP A 218 7.10 -1.35 -0.86
CA ASP A 218 8.48 -1.82 -1.03
C ASP A 218 8.76 -2.99 -0.08
N SER A 219 9.35 -4.06 -0.62
CA SER A 219 9.54 -5.32 0.11
C SER A 219 10.81 -6.05 -0.32
N PRO A 220 11.56 -6.69 0.60
CA PRO A 220 12.73 -7.47 0.23
C PRO A 220 12.33 -8.74 -0.52
N THR A 221 13.12 -9.11 -1.54
CA THR A 221 12.96 -10.40 -2.23
C THR A 221 13.47 -11.58 -1.38
N ASP A 222 14.34 -11.31 -0.40
CA ASP A 222 14.78 -12.28 0.61
C ASP A 222 13.84 -12.24 1.83
N THR A 223 13.10 -13.34 2.05
CA THR A 223 12.13 -13.45 3.15
C THR A 223 12.78 -13.44 4.55
N THR A 224 14.09 -13.68 4.68
CA THR A 224 14.81 -13.54 5.95
C THR A 224 14.99 -12.08 6.39
N MET A 225 14.94 -11.18 5.40
CA MET A 225 15.01 -9.71 5.55
C MET A 225 13.63 -9.07 5.71
N ALA A 226 12.54 -9.83 5.57
CA ALA A 226 11.16 -9.34 5.74
C ALA A 226 10.73 -9.24 7.21
N GLY A 227 9.86 -8.28 7.51
CA GLY A 227 9.27 -8.06 8.83
C GLY A 227 8.23 -9.12 9.19
N GLN A 228 8.17 -9.52 10.46
CA GLN A 228 7.30 -10.63 10.91
C GLN A 228 5.80 -10.37 10.73
N GLN A 229 5.37 -9.10 10.77
CA GLN A 229 3.96 -8.71 10.61
C GLN A 229 3.52 -8.69 9.14
N TYR A 230 4.44 -8.39 8.21
CA TYR A 230 4.19 -8.29 6.77
C TYR A 230 5.28 -9.02 5.97
N PRO A 231 5.35 -10.36 6.04
CA PRO A 231 6.40 -11.14 5.39
C PRO A 231 6.29 -11.17 3.84
N ASP A 232 5.17 -10.72 3.29
CA ASP A 232 4.88 -10.68 1.84
C ASP A 232 4.28 -9.31 1.48
N GLY A 233 4.98 -8.56 0.61
CA GLY A 233 4.53 -7.24 0.13
C GLY A 233 3.31 -7.28 -0.78
N LYS A 234 3.07 -8.38 -1.51
CA LYS A 234 1.86 -8.55 -2.33
C LYS A 234 0.64 -8.80 -1.47
N VAL A 235 0.76 -9.56 -0.38
CA VAL A 235 -0.33 -9.74 0.59
C VAL A 235 -0.69 -8.41 1.26
N LEU A 236 0.30 -7.57 1.59
CA LEU A 236 0.05 -6.21 2.06
C LEU A 236 -0.65 -5.36 0.99
N ALA A 237 -0.16 -5.31 -0.25
CA ALA A 237 -0.77 -4.52 -1.33
C ALA A 237 -2.25 -4.89 -1.60
N ILE A 238 -2.57 -6.19 -1.65
CA ILE A 238 -3.96 -6.68 -1.76
C ILE A 238 -4.80 -6.24 -0.56
N SER A 239 -4.23 -6.31 0.66
CA SER A 239 -4.92 -5.89 1.89
C SER A 239 -5.19 -4.38 1.92
N THR A 240 -4.27 -3.57 1.42
CA THR A 240 -4.43 -2.12 1.25
C THR A 240 -5.53 -1.80 0.24
N ALA A 241 -5.52 -2.41 -0.95
CA ALA A 241 -6.56 -2.23 -1.96
C ALA A 241 -7.96 -2.64 -1.43
N ALA A 242 -8.09 -3.82 -0.83
CA ALA A 242 -9.35 -4.32 -0.25
C ALA A 242 -9.80 -3.60 1.05
N TYR A 243 -8.94 -2.75 1.62
CA TYR A 243 -9.32 -1.77 2.62
C TYR A 243 -9.90 -0.51 1.96
N LEU A 244 -9.20 0.06 0.96
CA LEU A 244 -9.59 1.29 0.28
C LEU A 244 -10.86 1.19 -0.55
N ASP A 245 -11.15 0.01 -1.12
CA ASP A 245 -12.43 -0.33 -1.78
C ASP A 245 -13.66 -0.14 -0.85
N ARG A 246 -13.43 -0.08 0.47
CA ARG A 246 -14.45 0.15 1.50
C ARG A 246 -14.28 1.46 2.27
N TYR A 247 -13.10 2.08 2.21
CA TYR A 247 -12.70 3.21 3.03
C TYR A 247 -11.97 4.28 2.20
N MET A 248 -12.67 5.35 1.87
CA MET A 248 -12.16 6.41 1.01
C MET A 248 -11.08 7.23 1.72
N LEU A 249 -9.89 7.32 1.14
CA LEU A 249 -8.90 8.31 1.53
C LEU A 249 -9.41 9.73 1.22
N PRO A 250 -9.12 10.73 2.06
CA PRO A 250 -9.46 12.12 1.76
C PRO A 250 -8.63 12.62 0.57
N ALA A 251 -9.25 13.40 -0.31
CA ALA A 251 -8.73 13.63 -1.66
C ALA A 251 -7.67 14.76 -1.73
N PRO A 252 -6.38 14.49 -2.01
CA PRO A 252 -5.31 15.49 -2.02
C PRO A 252 -5.58 16.62 -3.03
N GLN A 253 -5.11 17.85 -2.78
CA GLN A 253 -5.38 18.96 -3.72
C GLN A 253 -4.70 18.75 -5.09
N LYS A 254 -3.56 18.07 -5.12
CA LYS A 254 -2.80 17.76 -6.34
C LYS A 254 -2.40 16.30 -6.38
N ILE A 255 -1.57 15.90 -5.43
CA ILE A 255 -1.08 14.53 -5.26
C ILE A 255 -0.93 14.23 -3.77
N GLY A 256 -1.05 12.96 -3.41
CA GLY A 256 -0.54 12.40 -2.17
C GLY A 256 0.24 11.12 -2.47
N ILE A 257 1.13 10.73 -1.56
CA ILE A 257 1.84 9.46 -1.60
C ILE A 257 1.53 8.65 -0.35
N ILE A 258 1.45 7.32 -0.48
CA ILE A 258 1.48 6.38 0.63
C ILE A 258 2.61 5.39 0.36
N SER A 259 3.63 5.42 1.21
CA SER A 259 4.82 4.57 1.12
C SER A 259 4.78 3.55 2.23
N MET A 260 4.92 2.26 1.92
CA MET A 260 4.92 1.15 2.88
C MET A 260 6.17 0.29 2.69
N SER A 261 6.95 0.09 3.74
CA SER A 261 8.18 -0.71 3.76
C SER A 261 7.96 -1.95 4.64
N THR A 262 8.14 -3.15 4.08
CA THR A 262 8.02 -4.41 4.85
C THR A 262 9.35 -4.97 5.37
N TRP A 263 10.43 -4.18 5.30
CA TRP A 263 11.77 -4.60 5.76
C TRP A 263 11.85 -4.84 7.27
N LYS A 264 12.62 -5.83 7.70
CA LYS A 264 12.78 -6.21 9.12
C LYS A 264 13.53 -5.18 9.97
N SER A 265 14.48 -4.47 9.37
CA SER A 265 15.36 -3.49 10.04
C SER A 265 14.94 -2.03 9.85
N SER A 266 14.05 -1.79 8.89
CA SER A 266 13.68 -0.46 8.38
C SER A 266 12.23 -0.44 7.87
N GLY A 267 11.40 -1.28 8.48
CA GLY A 267 9.95 -1.36 8.23
C GLY A 267 9.25 -0.13 8.80
N SER A 268 8.49 0.53 7.95
CA SER A 268 7.82 1.79 8.26
C SER A 268 6.78 2.09 7.20
N ALA A 269 5.92 3.05 7.46
CA ALA A 269 5.09 3.65 6.43
C ALA A 269 4.94 5.15 6.66
N SER A 270 4.65 5.88 5.59
CA SER A 270 4.19 7.26 5.63
C SER A 270 3.05 7.50 4.66
N ALA A 271 2.22 8.51 4.96
CA ALA A 271 1.25 9.09 4.03
C ALA A 271 1.43 10.61 4.02
N GLU A 272 1.67 11.19 2.85
CA GLU A 272 1.97 12.62 2.67
C GLU A 272 1.09 13.24 1.59
N TRP A 273 0.48 14.39 1.87
CA TRP A 273 -0.38 15.11 0.94
C TRP A 273 -0.44 16.61 1.24
N GLN A 274 -0.94 17.40 0.29
CA GLN A 274 -1.12 18.84 0.48
C GLN A 274 -2.58 19.31 0.47
N ASN A 275 -2.82 20.40 1.20
CA ASN A 275 -3.94 21.31 1.00
C ASN A 275 -3.45 22.76 0.93
N GLY A 276 -3.46 23.34 -0.27
CA GLY A 276 -2.85 24.64 -0.55
C GLY A 276 -1.33 24.56 -0.41
N LYS A 277 -0.78 25.41 0.45
CA LYS A 277 0.65 25.43 0.82
C LYS A 277 0.98 24.58 2.05
N ASN A 278 -0.02 23.95 2.68
CA ASN A 278 0.21 23.10 3.85
C ASN A 278 0.48 21.67 3.41
N VAL A 279 1.57 21.07 3.88
CA VAL A 279 1.84 19.63 3.76
C VAL A 279 1.47 18.95 5.07
N TYR A 280 0.75 17.84 4.98
CA TYR A 280 0.45 16.97 6.11
C TYR A 280 1.17 15.63 5.90
N SER A 281 1.69 15.07 6.98
CA SER A 281 2.38 13.78 6.98
C SER A 281 1.92 12.93 8.16
N ILE A 282 1.67 11.65 7.89
CA ILE A 282 1.42 10.59 8.87
C ILE A 282 2.58 9.62 8.78
N GLY A 283 3.10 9.12 9.91
CA GLY A 283 4.15 8.10 9.94
C GLY A 283 4.00 7.09 11.08
N SER A 284 4.30 5.81 10.80
CA SER A 284 4.36 4.74 11.80
C SER A 284 5.38 3.65 11.39
N SER A 285 5.69 2.73 12.30
CA SER A 285 6.31 1.45 11.97
C SER A 285 5.33 0.46 11.32
N ASP A 286 4.01 0.69 11.46
CA ASP A 286 2.96 -0.18 10.90
C ASP A 286 2.26 0.45 9.68
N PRO A 287 2.37 -0.15 8.48
CA PRO A 287 1.62 0.20 7.28
C PRO A 287 0.10 0.36 7.47
N MET A 288 -0.56 -0.54 8.21
CA MET A 288 -2.02 -0.48 8.33
C MET A 288 -2.47 0.66 9.26
N THR A 289 -1.76 0.89 10.37
CA THR A 289 -1.96 2.08 11.22
C THR A 289 -1.86 3.39 10.42
N VAL A 290 -0.92 3.51 9.48
CA VAL A 290 -0.84 4.71 8.61
C VAL A 290 -2.07 4.83 7.70
N LEU A 291 -2.49 3.73 7.08
CA LEU A 291 -3.65 3.70 6.18
C LEU A 291 -4.97 4.05 6.90
N GLU A 292 -5.20 3.43 8.06
CA GLU A 292 -6.36 3.70 8.93
C GLU A 292 -6.37 5.14 9.42
N THR A 293 -5.21 5.68 9.83
CA THR A 293 -5.07 7.08 10.25
C THR A 293 -5.32 8.03 9.08
N ALA A 294 -4.84 7.72 7.87
CA ALA A 294 -5.00 8.56 6.68
C ALA A 294 -6.47 8.65 6.24
N VAL A 295 -7.19 7.52 6.28
CA VAL A 295 -8.65 7.48 6.05
C VAL A 295 -9.41 8.28 7.11
N SER A 296 -9.01 8.23 8.39
CA SER A 296 -9.73 8.92 9.47
C SER A 296 -9.40 10.42 9.59
N MET A 297 -8.58 11.01 8.72
CA MET A 297 -8.25 12.45 8.74
C MET A 297 -9.44 13.34 8.37
N ASN A 298 -9.99 14.05 9.36
CA ASN A 298 -11.04 15.06 9.16
C ASN A 298 -10.44 16.37 8.61
N GLN A 299 -10.69 16.64 7.32
CA GLN A 299 -10.18 17.79 6.53
C GLN A 299 -11.19 18.95 6.42
#